data_AF-W1U4A3-F1
#
_entry.id   AF-W1U4A3-F1
#
_cell.length_a   1.000
_cell.length_b   1.000
_cell.length_c   1.000
_cell.angle_alpha   90.00
_cell.angle_beta   90.00
_cell.angle_gamma   90.00
#
_symmetry.space_group_name_H-M   'P 1'
#
loop_
_entity.id
_entity.type
_entity.pdbx_description
1 polymer ?
#
loop_
_entity_poly.entity_id
_entity_poly.type
_entity_poly.pdbx_seq_one_letter_code
_entity_poly.pdbx_strand_id
1 'polypeptide(L)' 'MSKITTLTNQLAVLGYTGFEISELIRSVTHGRTLHQLNHAALRRVTNVLEQYVRLGTDYVANYSK' A
#
# COMPACT_ATOMS: atom_id res chain seq x y z
N MET A 1 -0.53 7.43 14.33
CA MET A 1 -1.08 6.60 13.22
C MET A 1 0.03 5.77 12.62
N SER A 2 -0.22 4.51 12.21
CA SER A 2 0.81 3.65 11.60
C SER A 2 1.10 4.09 10.16
N LYS A 3 2.36 4.03 9.72
CA LYS A 3 2.76 4.40 8.35
C LYS A 3 1.99 3.62 7.27
N ILE A 4 1.69 2.36 7.53
CA ILE A 4 0.87 1.50 6.66
C ILE A 4 -0.53 2.12 6.50
N THR A 5 -1.19 2.55 7.58
CA THR A 5 -2.50 3.20 7.53
C THR A 5 -2.49 4.47 6.68
N THR A 6 -1.43 5.28 6.77
CA THR A 6 -1.29 6.48 5.94
C THR A 6 -1.21 6.12 4.46
N LEU A 7 -0.40 5.12 4.10
CA LEU A 7 -0.23 4.69 2.70
C LEU A 7 -1.51 4.06 2.14
N THR A 8 -2.24 3.26 2.93
CA THR A 8 -3.52 2.70 2.48
C THR A 8 -4.55 3.79 2.22
N ASN A 9 -4.57 4.85 3.02
CA ASN A 9 -5.46 5.98 2.78
C ASN A 9 -5.08 6.75 1.51
N GLN A 10 -3.79 6.91 1.22
CA GLN A 10 -3.33 7.53 -0.02
C GLN A 10 -3.73 6.69 -1.25
N LEU A 11 -3.60 5.36 -1.17
CA LEU A 11 -4.08 4.47 -2.24
C LEU A 11 -5.59 4.59 -2.44
N ALA A 12 -6.37 4.71 -1.37
CA ALA A 12 -7.81 4.92 -1.48
C ALA A 12 -8.15 6.24 -2.21
N VAL A 13 -7.39 7.32 -1.96
CA VAL A 13 -7.53 8.60 -2.69
C VAL A 13 -7.16 8.44 -4.17
N LEU A 14 -6.19 7.59 -4.48
CA LEU A 14 -5.80 7.25 -5.86
C LEU A 14 -6.78 6.30 -6.56
N GLY A 15 -7.89 5.92 -5.91
CA GLY A 15 -8.95 5.11 -6.49
C GLY A 15 -8.84 3.61 -6.22
N TYR A 16 -7.86 3.15 -5.44
CA TYR A 16 -7.78 1.76 -5.04
C TYR A 16 -8.90 1.41 -4.05
N THR A 17 -9.59 0.31 -4.31
CA THR A 17 -10.61 -0.22 -3.40
C THR A 17 -9.97 -0.86 -2.17
N GLY A 18 -10.75 -0.96 -1.08
CA GLY A 18 -10.31 -1.67 0.13
C GLY A 18 -9.95 -3.14 -0.13
N PHE A 19 -10.59 -3.77 -1.13
CA PHE A 19 -10.26 -5.12 -1.57
C PHE A 19 -8.88 -5.19 -2.22
N GLU A 20 -8.58 -4.31 -3.18
CA GLU A 20 -7.28 -4.28 -3.87
C GLU A 20 -6.13 -3.98 -2.91
N ILE A 21 -6.33 -3.06 -1.97
CA ILE A 21 -5.35 -2.74 -0.92
C ILE A 21 -5.11 -3.97 -0.03
N SER A 22 -6.18 -4.69 0.34
CA SER A 22 -6.07 -5.90 1.16
C SER A 22 -5.34 -7.02 0.42
N GLU A 23 -5.64 -7.22 -0.87
CA GLU A 23 -4.94 -8.19 -1.71
C GLU A 23 -3.46 -7.85 -1.87
N LEU A 24 -3.13 -6.57 -2.06
CA LEU A 24 -1.75 -6.10 -2.14
C LEU A 24 -0.99 -6.42 -0.86
N ILE A 25 -1.55 -6.09 0.31
CA ILE A 25 -0.95 -6.44 1.60
C ILE A 25 -0.82 -7.96 1.72
N ARG A 26 -1.89 -8.72 1.43
CA ARG A 26 -1.91 -10.19 1.52
C ARG A 26 -0.83 -10.84 0.64
N SER A 27 -0.59 -10.30 -0.55
CA SER A 27 0.45 -10.78 -1.47
C SER A 27 1.86 -10.66 -0.86
N VAL A 28 2.12 -9.60 -0.10
CA VAL A 28 3.42 -9.36 0.55
C VAL A 28 3.54 -10.15 1.85
N THR A 29 2.46 -10.26 2.62
CA THR A 29 2.47 -10.95 3.92
C THR A 29 2.35 -12.47 3.80
N HIS A 30 2.02 -12.97 2.60
CA HIS A 30 1.73 -14.38 2.33
C HIS A 30 0.58 -14.90 3.23
N GLY A 31 -0.49 -14.10 3.36
CA GLY A 31 -1.67 -14.45 4.17
C GLY A 31 -1.55 -14.21 5.68
N ARG A 32 -0.40 -13.76 6.17
CA ARG A 32 -0.23 -13.38 7.58
C ARG A 32 -0.85 -12.01 7.87
N THR A 33 -1.37 -11.85 9.08
CA THR A 33 -1.85 -10.55 9.57
C THR A 33 -0.67 -9.65 9.96
N LEU A 34 -0.84 -8.32 9.91
CA LEU A 34 0.23 -7.37 10.20
C LEU A 34 0.83 -7.55 11.61
N HIS A 35 0.02 -7.96 12.59
CA HIS A 35 0.48 -8.22 13.96
C HIS A 35 1.39 -9.44 14.09
N GLN A 36 1.36 -10.37 13.12
CA GLN A 36 2.21 -11.56 13.08
C GLN A 36 3.54 -11.31 12.36
N LEU A 37 3.75 -10.11 11.82
CA LEU A 37 4.94 -9.77 11.05
C LEU A 37 6.05 -9.25 11.93
N ASN A 38 7.27 -9.66 11.64
CA ASN A 38 8.45 -9.00 12.18
C ASN A 38 8.69 -7.64 11.51
N HIS A 39 9.60 -6.85 12.09
CA HIS A 39 9.93 -5.51 11.60
C HIS A 39 10.38 -5.50 10.12
N ALA A 40 11.12 -6.51 9.68
CA ALA A 40 11.57 -6.61 8.28
C ALA A 40 10.39 -6.82 7.31
N ALA A 41 9.43 -7.67 7.67
CA ALA A 41 8.23 -7.90 6.88
C ALA A 41 7.30 -6.68 6.87
N LEU A 42 7.13 -5.98 8.01
CA LEU A 42 6.41 -4.71 8.05
C LEU A 42 7.06 -3.65 7.15
N ARG A 43 8.40 -3.60 7.11
CA ARG A 43 9.14 -2.71 6.22
C ARG A 43 8.93 -3.08 4.75
N ARG A 44 8.88 -4.36 4.40
CA ARG A 44 8.55 -4.81 3.04
C ARG A 44 7.15 -4.38 2.62
N VAL A 45 6.14 -4.56 3.49
CA VAL A 45 4.77 -4.08 3.23
C VAL A 45 4.78 -2.58 2.98
N THR A 46 5.47 -1.82 3.83
CA THR A 46 5.58 -0.35 3.69
C THR A 46 6.19 0.04 2.34
N ASN A 47 7.32 -0.56 1.96
CA ASN A 47 8.01 -0.25 0.70
C ASN A 47 7.12 -0.53 -0.52
N VAL A 48 6.37 -1.63 -0.50
CA VAL A 48 5.46 -1.98 -1.60
C VAL A 48 4.33 -0.95 -1.69
N LEU A 49 3.70 -0.60 -0.57
CA LEU A 49 2.65 0.41 -0.56
C LEU A 49 3.17 1.78 -1.04
N GLU A 50 4.37 2.20 -0.63
CA GLU A 50 5.02 3.42 -1.12
C GLU A 50 5.23 3.41 -2.63
N GLN A 51 5.66 2.27 -3.19
CA GLN A 51 5.84 2.12 -4.62
C GLN A 51 4.52 2.30 -5.38
N TYR A 52 3.44 1.69 -4.90
CA TYR A 52 2.11 1.83 -5.53
C TYR A 52 1.57 3.25 -5.42
N VAL A 53 1.74 3.91 -4.27
CA VAL A 53 1.36 5.33 -4.11
C VAL A 53 2.11 6.20 -5.11
N ARG A 54 3.42 5.99 -5.25
CA ARG A 54 4.24 6.72 -6.22
C ARG A 54 3.75 6.49 -7.65
N LEU A 55 3.55 5.24 -8.05
CA LEU A 55 3.08 4.90 -9.40
C LEU A 55 1.71 5.51 -9.70
N GLY A 56 0.76 5.45 -8.76
CA GLY A 56 -0.55 6.06 -8.92
C GLY A 56 -0.48 7.59 -8.97
N THR A 57 0.38 8.20 -8.17
CA THR A 57 0.60 9.66 -8.19
C THR A 57 1.19 10.10 -9.54
N ASP A 58 2.21 9.39 -10.02
CA ASP A 58 2.84 9.66 -11.32
C ASP A 58 1.83 9.48 -12.47
N TYR A 59 0.98 8.45 -12.40
CA TYR A 59 -0.11 8.24 -13.36
C TYR A 59 -1.08 9.43 -13.37
N VAL A 60 -1.63 9.81 -12.21
CA VAL A 60 -2.57 10.93 -12.12
C VAL A 60 -1.93 12.24 -12.61
N ALA A 61 -0.67 12.49 -12.25
CA ALA A 61 0.06 13.69 -12.67
C ALA A 61 0.29 13.74 -14.20
N ASN A 62 0.51 12.59 -14.85
CA ASN A 62 0.69 12.51 -16.29
C ASN A 62 -0.62 12.62 -17.07
N TYR A 63 -1.73 12.12 -16.53
CA TYR A 63 -3.06 12.17 -17.16
C TYR A 63 -3.85 13.45 -16.85
N SER A 64 -3.42 14.26 -15.89
CA SER A 64 -4.04 15.55 -15.55
C SER A 64 -3.47 16.75 -16.35
N LYS A 65 -2.65 16.50 -17.37
CA LYS A 65 -2.10 17.50 -18.30
C LYS A 65 -2.75 17.38 -19.67
#